data_AF-A1SUE4-F1
#
_entry.id   AF-A1SUE4-F1
#
_cell.length_a   1.000
_cell.length_b   1.000
_cell.length_c   1.000
_cell.angle_alpha   90.00
_cell.angle_beta   90.00
_cell.angle_gamma   90.00
#
_symmetry.space_group_name_H-M   'P 1'
#
loop_
_entity.id
_entity.type
_entity.pdbx_description
1 polymer ?
#
loop_
_entity_poly.entity_id
_entity_poly.type
_entity_poly.pdbx_seq_one_letter_code
_entity_poly.pdbx_strand_id
1 'polypeptide(L)' 'MALGLQITQFKNTYLLNSFWLLDEANGQAGCLYVKDDDYAEDQIVSLADLGEIE' A
#
# COMPACT_ATOMS: atom_id res chain seq x y z
N MET A 1 1.63 14.37 6.42
CA MET A 1 0.60 14.49 5.37
C MET A 1 0.35 13.07 4.94
N ALA A 2 -0.88 12.56 5.07
CA ALA A 2 -1.21 11.20 4.69
C ALA A 2 -1.95 11.26 3.35
N LEU A 3 -1.41 10.59 2.34
CA LEU A 3 -2.01 10.51 1.01
C LEU A 3 -2.68 9.14 0.89
N GLY A 4 -4.01 9.14 0.85
CA GLY A 4 -4.75 7.94 0.48
C GLY A 4 -4.64 7.75 -1.02
N LEU A 5 -4.03 6.65 -1.46
CA LEU A 5 -3.96 6.32 -2.88
C LEU A 5 -4.42 4.90 -3.15
N GLN A 6 -5.05 4.77 -4.32
CA GLN A 6 -5.39 3.48 -4.87
C GLN A 6 -4.20 3.00 -5.69
N ILE A 7 -3.69 1.81 -5.37
CA ILE A 7 -2.61 1.22 -6.14
C ILE A 7 -3.19 0.67 -7.45
N THR A 8 -2.89 1.36 -8.56
CA THR A 8 -3.38 0.98 -9.89
C THR A 8 -2.37 0.19 -10.71
N GLN A 9 -1.07 0.41 -10.49
CA GLN A 9 -0.01 -0.45 -10.97
C GLN A 9 0.97 -0.81 -9.86
N PHE A 10 1.25 -2.11 -9.74
CA PHE A 10 2.26 -2.60 -8.84
C PHE A 10 2.94 -3.85 -9.36
N LYS A 11 4.23 -3.99 -9.04
CA LYS A 11 5.02 -5.18 -9.38
C LYS A 11 4.45 -6.44 -8.72
N ASN A 12 3.83 -6.27 -7.56
CA ASN A 12 3.09 -7.31 -6.85
C ASN A 12 1.62 -7.25 -7.26
N THR A 13 1.16 -8.24 -8.02
CA THR A 13 -0.22 -8.30 -8.56
C THR A 13 -1.27 -8.33 -7.45
N TYR A 14 -0.89 -8.75 -6.24
CA TYR A 14 -1.69 -8.77 -5.03
C TYR A 14 -2.05 -7.37 -4.50
N LEU A 15 -1.19 -6.39 -4.75
CA LEU A 15 -1.39 -5.00 -4.30
C LEU A 15 -2.20 -4.19 -5.33
N LEU A 16 -2.44 -4.76 -6.51
CA LEU A 16 -3.17 -4.14 -7.59
C LEU A 16 -4.67 -4.08 -7.25
N ASN A 17 -5.30 -2.92 -7.39
CA ASN A 17 -6.65 -2.61 -6.87
C ASN A 17 -6.77 -2.63 -5.34
N SER A 18 -5.67 -2.48 -4.62
CA SER A 18 -5.69 -2.31 -3.16
C SER A 18 -5.67 -0.83 -2.78
N PHE A 19 -6.28 -0.51 -1.64
CA PHE A 19 -6.26 0.82 -1.04
C PHE A 19 -5.16 0.88 0.02
N TRP A 20 -4.26 1.83 -0.15
CA TRP A 20 -3.14 2.04 0.73
C TRP A 20 -3.11 3.50 1.19
N LEU A 21 -2.86 3.68 2.48
CA LEU A 21 -2.59 4.99 3.05
C LEU A 21 -1.08 5.16 3.11
N LEU A 22 -0.54 6.02 2.25
CA LEU A 22 0.87 6.37 2.36
C LEU A 22 1.03 7.49 3.37
N ASP A 23 1.84 7.22 4.37
CA ASP A 23 2.36 8.21 5.29
C ASP A 23 3.81 8.51 4.91
N GLU A 24 3.98 9.44 3.97
CA GLU A 24 5.30 9.94 3.55
C GLU A 24 6.07 10.60 4.69
N ALA A 25 5.36 11.10 5.71
CA ALA A 25 5.98 11.73 6.86
C ALA A 25 6.76 10.72 7.73
N ASN A 26 6.27 9.50 7.86
CA ASN A 26 6.94 8.42 8.57
C ASN A 26 7.62 7.40 7.63
N GLY A 27 7.40 7.51 6.33
CA GLY A 27 7.92 6.56 5.35
C GLY A 27 7.18 5.21 5.38
N GLN A 28 5.88 5.22 5.70
CA GLN A 28 5.09 4.01 5.94
C GLN A 28 3.90 3.94 4.99
N ALA A 29 3.46 2.73 4.68
CA ALA A 29 2.27 2.45 3.90
C ALA A 29 1.36 1.54 4.73
N GLY A 30 0.16 2.01 5.07
CA GLY A 30 -0.88 1.23 5.75
C GLY A 30 -1.85 0.64 4.75
N CYS A 31 -1.98 -0.68 4.72
CA CYS A 31 -2.97 -1.39 3.93
C CYS A 31 -4.34 -1.14 4.55
N LEU A 32 -5.21 -0.43 3.82
CA LEU A 32 -6.59 -0.22 4.24
C LEU A 32 -7.51 -1.31 3.69
N TYR A 33 -7.23 -1.77 2.47
CA TYR A 33 -8.02 -2.78 1.82
C TYR A 33 -7.21 -3.44 0.72
N VAL A 34 -7.17 -4.77 0.74
CA VAL A 34 -6.50 -5.58 -0.26
C VAL A 34 -7.47 -6.66 -0.70
N LYS A 35 -7.51 -6.89 -2.01
CA LYS A 35 -8.45 -7.85 -2.59
C LYS A 35 -8.02 -9.29 -2.37
N ASP A 36 -6.72 -9.49 -2.17
CA ASP A 36 -6.07 -10.79 -1.98
C ASP A 36 -5.72 -11.04 -0.49
N ASP A 37 -5.70 -12.30 -0.08
CA ASP A 37 -5.43 -12.74 1.30
C ASP A 37 -3.94 -12.63 1.69
N ASP A 38 -3.08 -12.20 0.75
CA ASP A 38 -1.62 -12.13 0.93
C ASP A 38 -1.18 -10.97 1.86
N TYR A 39 -2.03 -9.95 2.01
CA TYR A 39 -1.82 -8.83 2.93
C TYR A 39 -3.02 -8.71 3.86
N ALA A 40 -2.78 -8.41 5.13
CA ALA A 40 -3.88 -8.14 6.06
C ALA A 40 -4.44 -6.73 5.84
N GLU A 41 -5.76 -6.57 5.92
CA GLU A 41 -6.37 -5.28 6.23
C GLU A 41 -5.76 -4.81 7.57
N ASP A 42 -5.16 -3.61 7.60
CA ASP A 42 -4.34 -3.03 8.68
C ASP A 42 -2.84 -3.37 8.68
N GLN A 43 -2.33 -4.04 7.65
CA GLN A 43 -0.87 -4.25 7.54
C GLN A 43 -0.13 -2.94 7.26
N ILE A 44 0.75 -2.55 8.18
CA ILE A 44 1.68 -1.44 7.96
C ILE A 44 3.00 -2.00 7.47
N VAL A 45 3.42 -1.58 6.28
CA VAL A 45 4.74 -1.87 5.73
C VAL A 45 5.48 -0.56 5.47
N SER A 46 6.79 -0.63 5.30
CA SER A 46 7.57 0.56 4.94
C SER A 46 7.34 0.92 3.47
N LEU A 47 7.36 2.21 3.12
CA LEU A 47 7.33 2.65 1.72
C LEU A 47 8.46 2.03 0.90
N ALA A 48 9.61 1.78 1.53
CA ALA A 48 10.74 1.09 0.92
C ALA A 48 10.46 -0.39 0.61
N ASP A 49 9.58 -1.03 1.39
CA ASP A 49 9.20 -2.44 1.24
C ASP A 49 8.11 -2.61 0.18
N LEU A 50 7.16 -1.66 0.12
CA LEU A 50 6.25 -1.54 -1.01
C LEU A 50 7.09 -1.30 -2.29
N GLY A 51 7.91 -0.26 -2.33
CA GLY A 51 8.63 0.14 -3.54
C GLY A 51 7.88 1.19 -4.36
N GLU A 52 8.33 1.45 -5.60
CA GLU A 52 7.71 2.45 -6.49
C GLU A 52 6.30 2.03 -6.91
N ILE A 53 5.32 2.85 -6.52
CA ILE A 53 3.90 2.73 -6.84
C ILE A 53 3.57 3.84 -7.84
N GLU A 54 2.98 3.50 -8.99
CA GLU A 54 2.49 4.47 -10.01
C GLU A 54 0.97 4.39 -10.20
#